data_AF-A0A505DGS9-F1
#
_entry.id   AF-A0A505DGS9-F1
#
_cell.length_a   1.000
_cell.length_b   1.000
_cell.length_c   1.000
_cell.angle_alpha   90.00
_cell.angle_beta   90.00
_cell.angle_gamma   90.00
#
_symmetry.space_group_name_H-M   'P 1'
#
loop_
_entity.id
_entity.type
_entity.pdbx_description
1 polymer ?
#
loop_
_entity_poly.entity_id
_entity_poly.type
_entity_poly.pdbx_seq_one_letter_code
_entity_poly.pdbx_strand_id
1 'polypeptide(L)' 'MPSLHTFASGLERDLDAVTAGLSTPWNSGVVEGHVNRIKMLKRQMFGRAGFALLRKRVLLAR' A
#
# COMPACT_ATOMS: atom_id res chain seq x y z
N MET A 1 -25.63 -5.09 -3.74
CA MET A 1 -24.36 -5.11 -2.96
C MET A 1 -23.66 -3.76 -3.10
N PRO A 2 -23.95 -2.77 -2.24
CA PRO A 2 -23.46 -1.39 -2.40
C PRO A 2 -21.93 -1.28 -2.52
N SER A 3 -21.19 -2.10 -1.76
CA SER A 3 -19.72 -2.16 -1.80
C SER A 3 -19.15 -2.56 -3.17
N LEU A 4 -19.84 -3.47 -3.87
CA LEU A 4 -19.41 -3.95 -5.19
C LEU A 4 -19.58 -2.86 -6.25
N HIS A 5 -20.69 -2.10 -6.19
CA HIS A 5 -20.93 -0.99 -7.10
C HIS A 5 -19.91 0.13 -6.90
N THR A 6 -19.58 0.47 -5.66
CA THR A 6 -18.54 1.48 -5.36
C THR A 6 -17.18 1.04 -5.87
N PHE A 7 -16.83 -0.24 -5.70
CA PHE A 7 -15.59 -0.79 -6.22
C PHE A 7 -15.51 -0.71 -7.75
N ALA A 8 -16.56 -1.18 -8.44
CA ALA A 8 -16.63 -1.11 -9.91
C ALA A 8 -16.54 0.34 -10.41
N SER A 9 -17.28 1.26 -9.79
CA SER A 9 -17.24 2.69 -10.13
C SER A 9 -15.85 3.31 -9.90
N GLY A 10 -15.11 2.83 -8.90
CA GLY A 10 -13.72 3.23 -8.66
C GLY A 10 -12.78 2.73 -9.75
N LEU A 11 -12.91 1.45 -10.13
CA LEU A 11 -12.12 0.87 -11.23
C LEU A 11 -12.40 1.55 -12.58
N GLU A 12 -13.66 1.87 -12.86
CA GLU A 12 -14.02 2.60 -14.09
C GLU A 12 -13.39 3.99 -14.12
N ARG A 13 -13.35 4.68 -12.97
CA ARG A 13 -12.72 6.00 -12.86
C ARG A 13 -11.20 5.94 -13.06
N ASP A 14 -10.57 4.89 -12.55
CA ASP A 14 -9.11 4.72 -12.56
C ASP A 14 -8.62 3.79 -13.69
N LEU A 15 -9.47 3.51 -14.69
CA LEU A 15 -9.24 2.48 -15.71
C LEU A 15 -7.90 2.65 -16.45
N ASP A 16 -7.56 3.88 -16.82
CA ASP A 16 -6.30 4.19 -17.52
C ASP A 16 -5.08 3.87 -16.64
N ALA A 17 -5.14 4.26 -15.36
CA ALA A 17 -4.07 4.00 -14.40
C ALA A 17 -3.92 2.49 -14.12
N VAL A 18 -5.03 1.77 -13.98
CA VAL A 18 -5.03 0.31 -13.81
C VAL A 18 -4.44 -0.38 -15.05
N THR A 19 -4.86 0.04 -16.25
CA THR A 19 -4.36 -0.50 -17.52
C THR A 19 -2.86 -0.27 -17.66
N ALA A 20 -2.38 0.94 -17.37
CA ALA A 20 -0.96 1.28 -17.42
C ALA A 20 -0.15 0.51 -16.37
N GLY A 21 -0.68 0.34 -15.15
CA GLY A 21 -0.03 -0.44 -14.09
C GLY A 21 0.13 -1.92 -14.41
N LEU A 22 -0.76 -2.48 -15.25
CA LEU A 22 -0.71 -3.89 -15.68
C LEU A 22 0.05 -4.11 -17.00
N SER A 23 0.08 -3.10 -17.88
CA SER A 23 0.61 -3.24 -19.24
C SER A 23 2.03 -2.68 -19.41
N THR A 24 2.50 -1.89 -18.44
CA THR A 24 3.83 -1.27 -18.49
C THR A 24 4.76 -1.85 -17.43
N PRO A 25 6.09 -1.79 -17.65
CA PRO A 25 7.05 -2.15 -16.60
C PRO A 25 7.07 -1.15 -15.44
N TRP A 26 6.44 0.02 -15.60
CA TRP A 26 6.42 1.09 -14.61
C TRP A 26 5.13 1.03 -13.79
N ASN A 27 5.23 0.50 -12.57
CA ASN A 27 4.10 0.43 -11.65
C ASN A 27 4.52 0.76 -10.21
N SER A 28 3.53 1.07 -9.37
CA SER A 28 3.76 1.40 -7.95
C SER A 28 3.81 0.17 -7.03
N GLY A 29 3.68 -1.05 -7.54
CA GLY A 29 3.47 -2.25 -6.71
C GLY A 29 4.60 -2.51 -5.70
N VAL A 30 5.86 -2.33 -6.11
CA VAL A 30 7.02 -2.47 -5.20
C VAL A 30 6.99 -1.41 -4.10
N VAL A 31 6.67 -0.16 -4.45
CA VAL A 31 6.60 0.96 -3.50
C VAL A 31 5.45 0.74 -2.51
N GLU A 32 4.28 0.34 -3.00
CA GLU A 32 3.11 0.03 -2.18
C GLU A 32 3.38 -1.13 -1.23
N GLY A 33 4.09 -2.17 -1.69
CA GLY A 33 4.54 -3.28 -0.85
C GLY A 33 5.40 -2.81 0.32
N HIS A 34 6.38 -1.94 0.07
CA HIS A 34 7.20 -1.35 1.13
C HIS A 34 6.36 -0.51 2.11
N VAL A 35 5.45 0.32 1.60
CA VAL A 35 4.54 1.13 2.42
C VAL A 35 3.65 0.23 3.29
N ASN A 36 3.11 -0.86 2.74
CA ASN A 36 2.28 -1.80 3.47
C ASN A 36 3.06 -2.50 4.58
N ARG A 37 4.30 -2.91 4.32
CA ARG A 37 5.21 -3.48 5.34
C ARG A 37 5.46 -2.50 6.49
N ILE A 38 5.73 -1.24 6.18
CA ILE A 38 5.94 -0.19 7.21
C ILE A 38 4.66 0.03 8.04
N LYS A 39 3.49 0.11 7.38
CA LYS A 39 2.19 0.23 8.04
C LYS A 39 1.93 -0.97 8.96
N MET A 40 2.26 -2.18 8.51
CA MET A 40 2.13 -3.40 9.30
C MET A 40 3.02 -3.36 10.56
N LEU A 41 4.30 -3.01 10.43
CA LEU A 41 5.20 -2.85 11.57
C LEU A 41 4.71 -1.79 12.58
N LYS A 42 4.17 -0.68 12.10
CA LYS A 42 3.56 0.36 12.96
C LYS A 42 2.31 -0.17 13.68
N ARG A 43 1.49 -1.00 13.02
CA ARG A 43 0.29 -1.64 13.60
C ARG A 43 0.63 -2.67 14.67
N GLN A 44 1.69 -3.47 14.51
CA GLN A 44 2.18 -4.38 15.55
C GLN A 44 2.55 -3.64 16.85
N MET A 45 2.84 -2.34 16.75
CA MET A 45 3.17 -1.48 17.88
C MET A 45 1.98 -0.64 18.35
N PHE A 46 0.77 -0.95 17.87
CA PHE A 46 -0.47 -0.24 18.17
C PHE A 46 -0.37 1.28 17.93
N GLY A 47 0.43 1.69 16.93
CA GLY A 47 0.64 3.11 16.61
C GLY A 47 1.57 3.87 17.57
N ARG A 48 2.12 3.23 18.60
CA ARG A 48 2.96 3.87 19.63
C ARG A 48 4.43 4.05 19.22
N ALA A 49 4.77 3.73 17.97
CA ALA A 49 6.11 3.87 17.43
C ALA A 49 6.36 5.28 16.89
N GLY A 50 7.22 6.05 17.57
CA GLY A 50 7.83 7.24 16.99
C GLY A 50 8.81 6.90 15.86
N PHE A 51 9.23 7.91 15.09
CA PHE A 51 10.05 7.71 13.88
C PHE A 51 11.34 6.92 14.14
N ALA A 52 12.09 7.26 15.19
CA ALA A 52 13.35 6.59 15.51
C ALA A 52 13.18 5.08 15.77
N LEU A 53 12.12 4.71 16.49
CA LEU A 53 11.80 3.32 16.81
C LEU A 53 11.28 2.57 15.59
N LEU A 54 10.42 3.20 14.79
CA LEU A 54 9.92 2.63 13.55
C LEU A 54 11.06 2.38 12.55
N ARG A 55 11.99 3.33 12.40
CA ARG A 55 13.18 3.19 11.54
C ARG A 55 14.03 1.99 11.96
N LYS A 56 14.33 1.84 13.26
CA LYS A 56 15.07 0.67 13.78
C LYS A 56 14.35 -0.64 13.44
N ARG A 57 13.02 -0.70 13.63
CA ARG A 57 12.23 -1.90 13.28
C ARG A 57 12.23 -2.21 11.80
N VAL A 58 12.13 -1.20 10.93
CA VAL A 58 12.16 -1.40 9.47
C VAL A 58 13.52 -1.94 9.01
N LEU A 59 14.62 -1.42 9.55
CA LEU A 59 15.98 -1.85 9.20
C LEU A 59 16.34 -3.24 9.76
N LEU A 60 15.77 -3.61 10.91
CA LEU A 60 16.03 -4.90 11.56
C LEU A 60 15.02 -5.99 11.19
N ALA A 61 13.86 -5.62 10.68
CA ALA A 61 12.93 -6.59 10.10
C ALA A 61 13.57 -7.16 8.84
N ARG A 62 13.77 -8.48 8.82
CA ARG A 62 14.09 -9.22 7.59
C ARG A 62 12.86 -9.33 6.71
#